data_AF-A0A1E7GK47-F1
#
_entry.id   AF-A0A1E7GK47-F1
#
_cell.length_a   1.000
_cell.length_b   1.000
_cell.length_c   1.000
_cell.angle_alpha   90.00
_cell.angle_beta   90.00
_cell.angle_gamma   90.00
#
_symmetry.space_group_name_H-M   'P 1'
#
loop_
_entity.id
_entity.type
_entity.pdbx_description
1 polymer ?
#
loop_
_entity_poly.entity_id
_entity_poly.type
_entity_poly.pdbx_seq_one_letter_code
_entity_poly.pdbx_strand_id
1 'polypeptide(L)'
;MPGSADNGNWPLFRWIVFTHLVLCSFVGMFTFELLLPPLFGEVNLVDILHGQGVLSALANGGMVAALTWLFHFRRGRRIRKGKTPSKSIAAGKKYRLFAALFAFACGSLDVLLLLVTCGPLVLTIITLVMLVLHVRRFLRKIVQWLKPDCIVTWPDVGYLVHVYATTLAAFTLVLISLEIIHGYVDGAGPAIAIPKGQPGMINALYFSVVVMTTLGFGDIVPLTVAAKMVVALQCLTGYIMFALMIGILMRGIVSSDETKDNNVTTNKNGRKKAQKLC
;
A
#
# COMPACT_ATOMS: atom_id res chain seq x y z
N MET A 1 -9.80 8.08 4.79
CA MET A 1 -10.67 8.18 5.98
C MET A 1 -12.10 7.94 5.54
N PRO A 2 -13.02 7.40 6.38
CA PRO A 2 -14.45 7.49 6.09
C PRO A 2 -14.83 8.96 6.23
N GLY A 3 -15.01 9.62 5.08
CA GLY A 3 -15.26 11.04 4.98
C GLY A 3 -15.56 11.46 3.54
N SER A 4 -16.81 11.90 3.38
CA SER A 4 -17.42 12.84 2.41
C SER A 4 -17.81 12.48 0.97
N ALA A 5 -17.63 11.27 0.43
CA ALA A 5 -18.18 11.00 -0.93
C ALA A 5 -18.69 9.58 -1.25
N ASP A 6 -18.80 8.69 -0.26
CA ASP A 6 -19.42 7.38 -0.47
C ASP A 6 -20.39 7.13 0.69
N ASN A 7 -21.68 7.39 0.46
CA ASN A 7 -22.79 7.19 1.41
C ASN A 7 -23.14 5.71 1.61
N GLY A 8 -22.19 4.81 1.35
CA GLY A 8 -22.33 3.38 1.58
C GLY A 8 -21.82 3.04 2.97
N ASN A 9 -22.69 2.54 3.84
CA ASN A 9 -22.30 1.82 5.06
C ASN A 9 -21.52 0.56 4.66
N TRP A 10 -20.25 0.71 4.29
CA TRP A 10 -19.41 -0.44 3.98
C TRP A 10 -19.24 -1.25 5.28
N PRO A 11 -19.59 -2.54 5.30
CA PRO A 11 -19.32 -3.37 6.46
C PRO A 11 -17.81 -3.30 6.75
N LEU A 12 -17.46 -3.14 8.03
CA LEU A 12 -16.08 -2.95 8.52
C LEU A 12 -15.07 -3.89 7.84
N PHE A 13 -15.49 -5.14 7.62
CA PHE A 13 -14.73 -6.17 6.91
C PHE A 13 -14.26 -5.73 5.52
N ARG A 14 -15.18 -5.32 4.63
CA ARG A 14 -14.82 -4.94 3.25
C ARG A 14 -13.85 -3.77 3.24
N TRP A 15 -14.02 -2.81 4.15
CA TRP A 15 -13.11 -1.68 4.26
C TRP A 15 -11.69 -2.10 4.66
N ILE A 16 -11.57 -3.01 5.64
CA ILE A 16 -10.28 -3.54 6.09
C ILE A 16 -9.60 -4.30 4.96
N VAL A 17 -10.30 -5.19 4.26
CA VAL A 17 -9.74 -5.94 3.12
C VAL A 17 -9.15 -4.98 2.10
N PHE A 18 -9.90 -3.97 1.67
CA PHE A 18 -9.44 -3.04 0.65
C PHE A 18 -8.26 -2.15 1.05
N THR A 19 -8.11 -1.86 2.34
CA THR A 19 -7.07 -0.94 2.83
C THR A 19 -5.82 -1.68 3.30
N HIS A 20 -5.97 -2.89 3.81
CA HIS A 20 -4.90 -3.63 4.46
C HIS A 20 -4.37 -4.79 3.62
N LEU A 21 -5.14 -5.40 2.70
CA LEU A 21 -4.69 -6.62 2.00
C LEU A 21 -3.33 -6.44 1.33
N VAL A 22 -3.18 -5.43 0.46
CA VAL A 22 -1.93 -5.21 -0.27
C VAL A 22 -0.76 -4.90 0.68
N LEU A 23 -0.98 -4.04 1.68
CA LEU A 23 0.10 -3.66 2.61
C LEU A 23 0.48 -4.82 3.54
N CYS A 24 -0.50 -5.61 3.99
CA CYS A 24 -0.26 -6.79 4.79
C CYS A 24 0.46 -7.86 3.97
N SER A 25 0.07 -8.09 2.70
CA SER A 25 0.79 -9.02 1.82
C SER A 25 2.21 -8.55 1.53
N PHE A 26 2.39 -7.26 1.31
CA PHE A 26 3.72 -6.67 1.09
C PHE A 26 4.62 -6.85 2.31
N VAL A 27 4.11 -6.50 3.50
CA VAL A 27 4.85 -6.70 4.75
C VAL A 27 5.10 -8.19 4.98
N GLY A 28 4.12 -9.06 4.71
CA GLY A 28 4.23 -10.51 4.89
C GLY A 28 5.31 -11.14 4.01
N MET A 29 5.35 -10.77 2.73
CA MET A 29 6.42 -11.20 1.82
C MET A 29 7.79 -10.62 2.24
N PHE A 30 7.83 -9.36 2.66
CA PHE A 30 9.07 -8.73 3.14
C PHE A 30 9.62 -9.39 4.40
N THR A 31 8.76 -9.70 5.37
CA THR A 31 9.16 -10.38 6.60
C THR A 31 9.52 -11.85 6.36
N PHE A 32 8.83 -12.51 5.43
CA PHE A 32 9.17 -13.88 5.02
C PHE A 32 10.56 -13.96 4.42
N GLU A 33 10.91 -13.07 3.48
CA GLU A 33 12.20 -13.19 2.80
C GLU A 33 13.38 -12.69 3.67
N LEU A 34 13.17 -11.61 4.44
CA LEU A 34 14.29 -10.98 5.17
C LEU A 34 14.51 -11.54 6.57
N LEU A 35 13.44 -11.92 7.29
CA LEU A 35 13.54 -12.24 8.71
C LEU A 35 13.39 -13.73 9.02
N LEU A 36 12.69 -14.50 8.18
CA LEU A 36 12.49 -15.92 8.44
C LEU A 36 13.69 -16.82 8.12
N PRO A 37 14.42 -16.67 6.99
CA PRO A 37 15.59 -17.50 6.69
C PRO A 37 16.65 -17.52 7.78
N PRO A 38 17.03 -16.39 8.44
CA PRO A 38 17.98 -16.45 9.54
C PRO A 38 17.44 -17.10 10.81
N LEU A 39 16.11 -17.24 10.99
CA LEU A 39 15.50 -17.88 12.15
C LEU A 39 15.22 -19.38 11.95
N PHE A 40 14.80 -19.77 10.73
CA PHE A 40 14.23 -21.09 10.46
C PHE A 40 14.88 -21.81 9.26
N GLY A 41 15.84 -21.19 8.57
CA GLY A 41 16.40 -21.71 7.33
C GLY A 41 15.47 -21.51 6.12
N GLU A 42 15.90 -22.00 4.95
CA GLU A 42 15.05 -22.01 3.76
C GLU A 42 13.90 -23.00 3.94
N VAL A 43 12.67 -22.53 3.75
CA VAL A 43 11.45 -23.35 3.94
C VAL A 43 10.98 -23.86 2.58
N ASN A 44 10.89 -25.18 2.44
CA ASN A 44 10.34 -25.82 1.26
C ASN A 44 9.03 -26.56 1.55
N LEU A 45 8.32 -26.97 0.50
CA LEU A 45 7.04 -27.69 0.61
C LEU A 45 7.15 -28.97 1.45
N VAL A 46 8.30 -29.65 1.40
CA VAL A 46 8.60 -30.86 2.19
C VAL A 46 8.63 -30.57 3.69
N ASP A 47 9.08 -29.37 4.10
CA ASP A 47 9.18 -28.97 5.49
C ASP A 47 7.81 -28.63 6.08
N ILE A 48 6.85 -28.18 5.27
CA ILE A 48 5.43 -28.04 5.69
C ILE A 48 4.84 -29.40 5.99
N LEU A 49 5.09 -30.39 5.13
CA LEU A 49 4.57 -31.74 5.31
C LEU A 49 5.09 -32.38 6.61
N HIS A 50 6.29 -31.99 7.04
CA HIS A 50 6.91 -32.35 8.32
C HIS A 50 6.60 -31.37 9.47
N GLY A 51 5.69 -30.41 9.28
CA GLY A 51 5.20 -29.47 10.31
C GLY A 51 6.03 -28.18 10.51
N GLN A 52 7.29 -28.15 10.08
CA GLN A 52 8.16 -26.97 10.20
C GLN A 52 7.68 -25.80 9.33
N GLY A 53 7.14 -26.07 8.14
CA GLY A 53 6.61 -25.03 7.25
C GLY A 53 5.26 -24.45 7.69
N VAL A 54 4.49 -25.14 8.54
CA VAL A 54 3.31 -24.55 9.20
C VAL A 54 3.75 -23.55 10.27
N LEU A 55 4.80 -23.89 11.03
CA LEU A 55 5.35 -23.02 12.05
C LEU A 55 5.88 -21.71 11.46
N SER A 56 6.60 -21.77 10.32
CA SER A 56 7.10 -20.58 9.63
C SER A 56 5.96 -19.69 9.13
N ALA A 57 4.90 -20.26 8.55
CA ALA A 57 3.72 -19.51 8.13
C ALA A 57 3.04 -18.80 9.31
N LEU A 58 2.83 -19.50 10.43
CA LEU A 58 2.23 -18.93 11.64
C LEU A 58 3.14 -17.86 12.27
N ALA A 59 4.46 -18.06 12.26
CA ALA A 59 5.42 -17.09 12.75
C ALA A 59 5.40 -15.81 11.91
N ASN A 60 5.36 -15.95 10.57
CA ASN A 60 5.26 -14.80 9.66
C ASN A 60 3.95 -14.03 9.90
N GLY A 61 2.81 -14.72 9.90
CA GLY A 61 1.51 -14.10 10.21
C GLY A 61 1.51 -13.40 11.57
N GLY A 62 2.10 -14.03 12.60
CA GLY A 62 2.25 -13.46 13.94
C GLY A 62 3.01 -12.13 13.93
N MET A 63 4.10 -12.07 13.19
CA MET A 63 4.89 -10.86 13.03
C MET A 63 4.14 -9.74 12.29
N VAL A 64 3.50 -10.05 11.16
CA VAL A 64 2.70 -9.06 10.39
C VAL A 64 1.55 -8.52 11.25
N ALA A 65 0.92 -9.38 12.06
CA ALA A 65 -0.12 -9.01 13.00
C ALA A 65 0.40 -8.08 14.11
N ALA A 66 1.55 -8.40 14.70
CA ALA A 66 2.19 -7.58 15.73
C ALA A 66 2.56 -6.18 15.21
N LEU A 67 3.15 -6.10 14.02
CA LEU A 67 3.49 -4.83 13.36
C LEU A 67 2.23 -4.00 13.07
N THR A 68 1.19 -4.63 12.52
CA THR A 68 -0.09 -3.98 12.22
C THR A 68 -0.78 -3.48 13.49
N TRP A 69 -0.78 -4.30 14.55
CA TRP A 69 -1.34 -3.93 15.84
C TRP A 69 -0.57 -2.75 16.46
N LEU A 70 0.77 -2.79 16.45
CA LEU A 70 1.62 -1.74 17.00
C LEU A 70 1.40 -0.41 16.25
N PHE A 71 1.31 -0.46 14.92
CA PHE A 71 0.99 0.70 14.09
C PHE A 71 -0.34 1.34 14.51
N HIS A 72 -1.41 0.56 14.58
CA HIS A 72 -2.73 1.07 14.97
C HIS A 72 -2.80 1.47 16.44
N PHE A 73 -2.04 0.82 17.32
CA PHE A 73 -1.94 1.20 18.73
C PHE A 73 -1.27 2.56 18.91
N ARG A 74 -0.12 2.80 18.25
CA ARG A 74 0.59 4.10 18.24
C ARG A 74 -0.26 5.18 17.58
N ARG A 75 -0.92 4.86 16.47
CA ARG A 75 -1.84 5.77 15.77
C ARG A 75 -3.03 6.14 16.65
N GLY A 76 -3.66 5.15 17.30
CA GLY A 76 -4.80 5.36 18.21
C GLY A 76 -4.44 6.21 19.44
N ARG A 77 -3.23 6.05 19.99
CA ARG A 77 -2.72 6.92 21.07
C ARG A 77 -2.56 8.37 20.62
N ARG A 78 -1.99 8.62 19.43
CA ARG A 78 -1.89 9.98 18.87
C ARG A 78 -3.26 10.59 18.59
N ILE A 79 -4.18 9.80 18.07
CA ILE A 79 -5.53 10.22 17.75
C ILE A 79 -6.33 10.61 19.00
N ARG A 80 -6.26 9.82 20.08
CA ARG A 80 -6.96 10.14 21.35
C ARG A 80 -6.51 11.46 21.97
N LYS A 81 -5.29 11.93 21.68
CA LYS A 81 -4.82 13.24 22.12
C LYS A 81 -5.43 14.41 21.33
N GLY A 82 -5.97 14.17 20.12
CA GLY A 82 -6.62 15.19 19.28
C GLY A 82 -8.15 15.06 19.28
N LYS A 83 -8.85 15.89 20.06
CA LYS A 83 -10.32 15.92 20.21
C LYS A 83 -11.06 16.11 18.87
N THR A 84 -11.50 15.05 18.19
CA THR A 84 -12.49 15.12 17.07
C THR A 84 -13.24 13.78 16.94
N PRO A 85 -14.57 13.78 16.67
CA PRO A 85 -15.42 12.58 16.76
C PRO A 85 -15.24 11.52 15.64
N SER A 86 -14.98 11.92 14.38
CA SER A 86 -14.72 10.97 13.26
C SER A 86 -13.52 10.05 13.51
N LYS A 87 -12.56 10.51 14.30
CA LYS A 87 -11.37 9.77 14.73
C LYS A 87 -11.65 8.63 15.72
N SER A 88 -12.85 8.53 16.28
CA SER A 88 -13.26 7.56 17.32
C SER A 88 -13.31 6.11 16.80
N ILE A 89 -13.85 5.88 15.59
CA ILE A 89 -14.03 4.53 15.02
C ILE A 89 -12.68 3.86 14.74
N ALA A 90 -11.73 4.60 14.15
CA ALA A 90 -10.37 4.12 13.88
C ALA A 90 -9.52 3.89 15.15
N ALA A 91 -9.95 4.42 16.30
CA ALA A 91 -9.29 4.24 17.60
C ALA A 91 -9.92 3.11 18.45
N GLY A 92 -10.97 2.44 17.95
CA GLY A 92 -11.70 1.40 18.66
C GLY A 92 -10.87 0.13 18.89
N LYS A 93 -11.01 -0.48 20.08
CA LYS A 93 -10.34 -1.76 20.41
C LYS A 93 -10.72 -2.87 19.42
N LYS A 94 -11.99 -2.93 18.99
CA LYS A 94 -12.52 -3.89 18.01
C LYS A 94 -11.82 -3.78 16.64
N TYR A 95 -11.63 -2.55 16.16
CA TYR A 95 -10.94 -2.30 14.88
C TYR A 95 -9.50 -2.81 14.90
N ARG A 96 -8.75 -2.49 15.95
CA ARG A 96 -7.34 -2.92 16.08
C ARG A 96 -7.20 -4.44 16.12
N LEU A 97 -8.09 -5.11 16.84
CA LEU A 97 -8.11 -6.57 16.92
C LEU A 97 -8.41 -7.18 15.54
N PHE A 98 -9.43 -6.68 14.85
CA PHE A 98 -9.81 -7.19 13.54
C PHE A 98 -8.71 -6.97 12.49
N ALA A 99 -8.08 -5.80 12.48
CA ALA A 99 -6.96 -5.50 11.59
C ALA A 99 -5.75 -6.43 11.86
N ALA A 100 -5.45 -6.73 13.12
CA ALA A 100 -4.37 -7.64 13.49
C ALA A 100 -4.68 -9.10 13.08
N LEU A 101 -5.90 -9.57 13.28
CA LEU A 101 -6.33 -10.91 12.85
C LEU A 101 -6.31 -11.05 11.31
N PHE A 102 -6.75 -10.01 10.60
CA PHE A 102 -6.68 -9.98 9.15
C PHE A 102 -5.23 -9.99 8.65
N ALA A 103 -4.35 -9.20 9.29
CA ALA A 103 -2.93 -9.17 9.00
C ALA A 103 -2.25 -10.51 9.28
N PHE A 104 -2.63 -11.20 10.35
CA PHE A 104 -2.19 -12.57 10.65
C PHE A 104 -2.56 -13.53 9.51
N ALA A 105 -3.84 -13.55 9.14
CA ALA A 105 -4.33 -14.43 8.08
C ALA A 105 -3.63 -14.15 6.74
N CYS A 106 -3.43 -12.88 6.39
CA CYS A 106 -2.74 -12.46 5.18
C CYS A 106 -1.27 -12.93 5.17
N GLY A 107 -0.51 -12.61 6.23
CA GLY A 107 0.91 -12.97 6.30
C GLY A 107 1.17 -14.47 6.36
N SER A 108 0.28 -15.24 7.00
CA SER A 108 0.32 -16.70 6.97
C SER A 108 -0.02 -17.24 5.59
N LEU A 109 -1.05 -16.67 4.94
CA LEU A 109 -1.48 -17.08 3.60
C LEU A 109 -0.40 -16.83 2.54
N ASP A 110 0.34 -15.71 2.62
CA ASP A 110 1.41 -15.43 1.66
C ASP A 110 2.47 -16.54 1.66
N VAL A 111 2.90 -17.00 2.84
CA VAL A 111 3.87 -18.11 2.99
C VAL A 111 3.30 -19.41 2.42
N LEU A 112 2.04 -19.73 2.72
CA LEU A 112 1.38 -20.93 2.21
C LEU A 112 1.23 -20.90 0.68
N LEU A 113 0.92 -19.74 0.10
CA LEU A 113 0.83 -19.56 -1.34
C LEU A 113 2.19 -19.72 -2.01
N LEU A 114 3.28 -19.23 -1.42
CA LEU A 114 4.62 -19.40 -1.98
C LEU A 114 5.07 -20.86 -2.07
N LEU A 115 4.51 -21.73 -1.22
CA LEU A 115 4.92 -23.12 -1.16
C LEU A 115 4.21 -23.99 -2.21
N VAL A 116 3.14 -23.46 -2.80
CA VAL A 116 2.43 -24.11 -3.90
C VAL A 116 2.85 -23.46 -5.21
N THR A 117 3.24 -24.26 -6.21
CA THR A 117 3.69 -23.75 -7.52
C THR A 117 2.69 -22.80 -8.20
N CYS A 118 1.39 -23.04 -8.05
CA CYS A 118 0.34 -22.15 -8.56
C CYS A 118 -0.02 -20.98 -7.65
N GLY A 119 0.48 -20.95 -6.41
CA GLY A 119 0.09 -19.96 -5.41
C GLY A 119 0.59 -18.54 -5.71
N PRO A 120 1.83 -18.31 -6.22
CA PRO A 120 2.24 -16.99 -6.67
C PRO A 120 1.30 -16.43 -7.74
N LEU A 121 0.83 -17.24 -8.68
CA LEU A 121 -0.14 -16.82 -9.70
C LEU A 121 -1.46 -16.33 -9.09
N VAL A 122 -1.97 -17.04 -8.08
CA VAL A 122 -3.16 -16.60 -7.32
C VAL A 122 -2.89 -15.27 -6.62
N LEU A 123 -1.74 -15.11 -5.98
CA LEU A 123 -1.33 -13.86 -5.35
C LEU A 123 -1.22 -12.72 -6.38
N THR A 124 -0.65 -12.97 -7.57
CA THR A 124 -0.57 -11.97 -8.65
C THR A 124 -1.97 -11.53 -9.10
N ILE A 125 -2.90 -12.47 -9.28
CA ILE A 125 -4.27 -12.14 -9.68
C ILE A 125 -4.96 -11.29 -8.61
N ILE A 126 -4.87 -11.69 -7.34
CA ILE A 126 -5.48 -10.95 -6.23
C ILE A 126 -4.90 -9.53 -6.12
N THR A 127 -3.57 -9.39 -6.21
CA THR A 127 -2.88 -8.10 -6.13
C THR A 127 -3.18 -7.22 -7.34
N LEU A 128 -3.25 -7.78 -8.55
CA LEU A 128 -3.63 -7.05 -9.77
C LEU A 128 -5.08 -6.55 -9.71
N VAL A 129 -6.02 -7.40 -9.28
CA VAL A 129 -7.43 -7.00 -9.09
C VAL A 129 -7.52 -5.86 -8.07
N MET A 130 -6.82 -5.99 -6.94
CA MET A 130 -6.80 -4.93 -5.92
C MET A 130 -6.15 -3.64 -6.42
N LEU A 131 -5.06 -3.73 -7.17
CA LEU A 131 -4.39 -2.59 -7.79
C LEU A 131 -5.35 -1.85 -8.73
N VAL A 132 -6.04 -2.56 -9.63
CA VAL A 132 -7.02 -1.97 -10.55
C VAL A 132 -8.15 -1.30 -9.78
N LEU A 133 -8.68 -1.94 -8.73
CA LEU A 133 -9.74 -1.36 -7.89
C LEU A 133 -9.24 -0.13 -7.12
N HIS A 134 -7.99 -0.13 -6.69
CA HIS A 134 -7.37 0.98 -5.98
C HIS A 134 -7.19 2.19 -6.90
N VAL A 135 -6.62 1.98 -8.10
CA VAL A 135 -6.44 3.02 -9.13
C VAL A 135 -7.79 3.57 -9.57
N ARG A 136 -8.80 2.71 -9.84
CA ARG A 136 -10.16 3.17 -10.21
C ARG A 136 -10.82 4.04 -9.13
N ARG A 137 -10.65 3.71 -7.86
CA ARG A 137 -11.16 4.55 -6.75
C ARG A 137 -10.43 5.87 -6.67
N PHE A 138 -9.12 5.85 -6.84
CA PHE A 138 -8.30 7.05 -6.84
C PHE A 138 -8.70 7.99 -7.98
N LEU A 139 -8.83 7.48 -9.21
CA LEU A 139 -9.29 8.24 -10.38
C LEU A 139 -10.66 8.91 -10.15
N ARG A 140 -11.62 8.20 -9.56
CA ARG A 140 -12.94 8.80 -9.23
C ARG A 140 -12.83 9.95 -8.22
N LYS A 141 -11.92 9.86 -7.24
CA LYS A 141 -11.66 10.94 -6.29
C LYS A 141 -10.92 12.12 -6.92
N ILE A 142 -9.98 11.88 -7.83
CA ILE A 142 -9.29 12.95 -8.56
C ILE A 142 -10.28 13.84 -9.30
N VAL A 143 -11.29 13.26 -9.96
CA VAL A 143 -12.35 14.02 -10.64
C VAL A 143 -13.10 14.95 -9.67
N GLN A 144 -13.23 14.57 -8.40
CA GLN A 144 -13.83 15.43 -7.38
C GLN A 144 -12.89 16.56 -6.95
N TRP A 145 -11.60 16.27 -6.80
CA TRP A 145 -10.57 17.26 -6.43
C TRP A 145 -10.20 18.23 -7.55
N LEU A 146 -10.47 17.88 -8.80
CA LEU A 146 -10.25 18.75 -9.95
C LEU A 146 -11.35 19.82 -10.10
N LYS A 147 -12.44 19.74 -9.34
CA LYS A 147 -13.49 20.78 -9.34
C LYS A 147 -12.90 22.13 -8.90
N PRO A 148 -13.24 23.25 -9.59
CA PRO A 148 -12.87 24.59 -9.15
C PRO A 148 -13.39 24.89 -7.73
N ASP A 149 -12.69 25.76 -6.99
CA ASP A 149 -13.06 26.25 -5.64
C ASP A 149 -12.99 25.25 -4.47
N CYS A 150 -12.14 24.23 -4.59
CA CYS A 150 -12.02 23.16 -3.61
C CYS A 150 -10.71 23.27 -2.81
N ILE A 151 -10.78 23.49 -1.49
CA ILE A 151 -9.60 23.58 -0.62
C ILE A 151 -9.07 22.19 -0.21
N VAL A 152 -7.75 22.02 -0.30
CA VAL A 152 -7.08 20.76 0.07
C VAL A 152 -6.97 20.65 1.58
N THR A 153 -7.43 19.54 2.15
CA THR A 153 -7.29 19.28 3.58
C THR A 153 -6.15 18.29 3.89
N TRP A 154 -5.53 18.36 5.07
CA TRP A 154 -4.50 17.38 5.50
C TRP A 154 -4.94 15.91 5.43
N PRO A 155 -6.22 15.56 5.71
CA PRO A 155 -6.77 14.24 5.41
C PRO A 155 -6.64 13.80 3.94
N ASP A 156 -6.72 14.72 2.98
CA ASP A 156 -6.58 14.42 1.55
C ASP A 156 -5.12 14.10 1.19
N VAL A 157 -4.17 14.87 1.73
CA VAL A 157 -2.73 14.58 1.59
C VAL A 157 -2.41 13.20 2.19
N GLY A 158 -2.91 12.92 3.39
CA GLY A 158 -2.71 11.60 4.02
C GLY A 158 -3.36 10.45 3.23
N TYR A 159 -4.49 10.70 2.56
CA TYR A 159 -5.08 9.73 1.65
C TYR A 159 -4.21 9.51 0.41
N LEU A 160 -3.67 10.57 -0.19
CA LEU A 160 -2.80 10.47 -1.36
C LEU A 160 -1.52 9.69 -1.06
N VAL A 161 -0.86 9.99 0.05
CA VAL A 161 0.33 9.24 0.52
C VAL A 161 -0.01 7.77 0.73
N HIS A 162 -1.19 7.46 1.30
CA HIS A 162 -1.65 6.08 1.45
C HIS A 162 -1.83 5.39 0.10
N VAL A 163 -2.51 6.03 -0.86
CA VAL A 163 -2.70 5.47 -2.22
C VAL A 163 -1.34 5.22 -2.89
N TYR A 164 -0.39 6.14 -2.72
CA TYR A 164 0.96 6.03 -3.30
C TYR A 164 1.71 4.84 -2.70
N ALA A 165 1.71 4.71 -1.37
CA ALA A 165 2.35 3.58 -0.70
C ALA A 165 1.72 2.23 -1.08
N THR A 166 0.38 2.16 -1.16
CA THR A 166 -0.31 0.91 -1.55
C THR A 166 -0.09 0.53 -3.01
N THR A 167 -0.02 1.50 -3.92
CA THR A 167 0.24 1.22 -5.34
C THR A 167 1.67 0.77 -5.56
N LEU A 168 2.64 1.42 -4.90
CA LEU A 168 4.04 0.98 -4.88
C LEU A 168 4.19 -0.46 -4.35
N ALA A 169 3.55 -0.76 -3.22
CA ALA A 169 3.55 -2.09 -2.63
C ALA A 169 2.91 -3.14 -3.57
N ALA A 170 1.78 -2.81 -4.22
CA ALA A 170 1.12 -3.70 -5.17
C ALA A 170 2.01 -4.01 -6.38
N PHE A 171 2.63 -3.01 -7.00
CA PHE A 171 3.54 -3.25 -8.12
C PHE A 171 4.75 -4.08 -7.72
N THR A 172 5.32 -3.81 -6.53
CA THR A 172 6.41 -4.63 -5.99
C THR A 172 5.99 -6.09 -5.85
N LEU A 173 4.82 -6.35 -5.27
CA LEU A 173 4.26 -7.70 -5.12
C LEU A 173 4.03 -8.40 -6.46
N VAL A 174 3.52 -7.68 -7.47
CA VAL A 174 3.30 -8.24 -8.81
C VAL A 174 4.63 -8.61 -9.46
N LEU A 175 5.65 -7.76 -9.33
CA LEU A 175 6.97 -8.00 -9.93
C LEU A 175 7.70 -9.17 -9.27
N ILE A 176 7.74 -9.23 -7.94
CA ILE A 176 8.36 -10.37 -7.24
C ILE A 176 7.59 -11.66 -7.51
N SER A 177 6.26 -11.60 -7.59
CA SER A 177 5.44 -12.77 -7.94
C SER A 177 5.74 -13.26 -9.35
N LEU A 178 5.93 -12.36 -10.31
CA LEU A 178 6.30 -12.72 -11.67
C LEU A 178 7.71 -13.34 -11.75
N GLU A 179 8.66 -12.81 -10.98
CA GLU A 179 10.02 -13.39 -10.86
C GLU A 179 9.96 -14.82 -10.32
N ILE A 180 9.19 -15.05 -9.25
CA ILE A 180 9.02 -16.39 -8.66
C ILE A 180 8.37 -17.36 -9.68
N ILE A 181 7.35 -16.91 -10.42
CA ILE A 181 6.69 -17.74 -11.45
C ILE A 181 7.69 -18.13 -12.55
N HIS A 182 8.50 -17.19 -13.01
CA HIS A 182 9.54 -17.45 -13.99
C HIS A 182 10.62 -18.40 -13.47
N GLY A 183 10.90 -18.36 -12.16
CA GLY A 183 11.78 -19.31 -11.48
C GLY A 183 11.26 -20.76 -11.48
N TYR A 184 9.95 -20.98 -11.62
CA TYR A 184 9.37 -22.34 -11.73
C TYR A 184 9.31 -22.88 -13.16
N VAL A 185 9.45 -22.04 -14.17
CA VAL A 185 9.35 -22.45 -15.57
C VAL A 185 10.75 -22.65 -16.12
N ASP A 186 11.14 -23.92 -16.27
CA ASP A 186 12.45 -24.28 -16.82
C ASP A 186 12.68 -23.62 -18.18
N GLY A 187 13.81 -22.90 -18.31
CA GLY A 187 14.20 -22.22 -19.54
C GLY A 187 13.52 -20.87 -19.80
N ALA A 188 12.60 -20.40 -18.94
CA ALA A 188 11.95 -19.09 -19.13
C ALA A 188 12.89 -17.89 -18.87
N GLY A 189 13.98 -18.11 -18.13
CA GLY A 189 14.87 -17.06 -17.66
C GLY A 189 14.21 -16.11 -16.63
N PRO A 190 14.99 -15.20 -16.03
CA PRO A 190 14.47 -14.26 -15.04
C PRO A 190 13.48 -13.26 -15.65
N ALA A 191 12.45 -12.88 -14.90
CA ALA A 191 11.48 -11.85 -15.31
C ALA A 191 12.07 -10.44 -15.20
N ILE A 192 12.83 -10.21 -14.13
CA ILE A 192 13.56 -8.98 -13.85
C ILE A 192 15.03 -9.31 -13.58
N ALA A 193 15.94 -8.46 -14.04
CA ALA A 193 17.38 -8.69 -13.97
C ALA A 193 17.95 -8.50 -12.55
N ILE A 194 17.52 -9.30 -11.58
CA ILE A 194 18.05 -9.26 -10.21
C ILE A 194 19.41 -9.97 -10.19
N PRO A 195 20.46 -9.36 -9.58
CA PRO A 195 21.74 -10.04 -9.40
C PRO A 195 21.61 -11.32 -8.58
N LYS A 196 22.28 -12.39 -9.02
CA LYS A 196 22.24 -13.69 -8.34
C LYS A 196 22.74 -13.58 -6.89
N GLY A 197 22.09 -14.30 -5.97
CA GLY A 197 22.47 -14.34 -4.56
C GLY A 197 22.04 -13.12 -3.74
N GLN A 198 21.21 -12.24 -4.29
CA GLN A 198 20.64 -11.12 -3.57
C GLN A 198 19.15 -11.33 -3.26
N PRO A 199 18.62 -10.75 -2.18
CA PRO A 199 17.18 -10.82 -1.85
C PRO A 199 16.32 -10.22 -2.97
N GLY A 200 15.42 -11.03 -3.52
CA GLY A 200 14.44 -10.66 -4.52
C GLY A 200 13.50 -9.55 -4.07
N MET A 201 12.94 -9.60 -2.86
CA MET A 201 11.98 -8.60 -2.38
C MET A 201 12.59 -7.19 -2.28
N ILE A 202 13.79 -7.07 -1.71
CA ILE A 202 14.45 -5.77 -1.53
C ILE A 202 14.76 -5.16 -2.90
N ASN A 203 15.26 -5.98 -3.82
CA ASN A 203 15.57 -5.55 -5.18
C ASN A 203 14.31 -5.21 -6.00
N ALA A 204 13.22 -5.97 -5.85
CA ALA A 204 11.94 -5.67 -6.48
C ALA A 204 11.32 -4.36 -5.93
N LEU A 205 11.45 -4.11 -4.61
CA LEU A 205 11.03 -2.85 -3.99
C LEU A 205 11.87 -1.69 -4.50
N TYR A 206 13.19 -1.85 -4.51
CA TYR A 206 14.12 -0.85 -5.03
C TYR A 206 13.79 -0.51 -6.49
N PHE A 207 13.67 -1.52 -7.35
CA PHE A 207 13.30 -1.34 -8.74
C PHE A 207 11.94 -0.63 -8.87
N SER A 208 10.95 -1.02 -8.05
CA SER A 208 9.64 -0.37 -8.03
C SER A 208 9.70 1.10 -7.63
N VAL A 209 10.54 1.45 -6.65
CA VAL A 209 10.77 2.83 -6.22
C VAL A 209 11.43 3.62 -7.36
N VAL A 210 12.50 3.08 -7.96
CA VAL A 210 13.26 3.73 -9.04
C VAL A 210 12.38 3.99 -10.26
N VAL A 211 11.51 3.04 -10.63
CA VAL A 211 10.54 3.18 -11.72
C VAL A 211 9.45 4.19 -11.38
N MET A 212 8.83 4.05 -10.20
CA MET A 212 7.69 4.90 -9.78
C MET A 212 8.12 6.36 -9.60
N THR A 213 9.35 6.60 -9.16
CA THR A 213 9.94 7.93 -8.99
C THR A 213 10.62 8.46 -10.25
N THR A 214 10.52 7.73 -11.38
CA THR A 214 11.09 8.11 -12.68
C THR A 214 12.62 8.30 -12.68
N LEU A 215 13.33 7.71 -11.70
CA LEU A 215 14.79 7.78 -11.62
C LEU A 215 15.47 6.95 -12.71
N GLY A 216 15.03 5.70 -12.89
CA GLY A 216 15.48 4.83 -13.98
C GLY A 216 17.00 4.59 -14.07
N PHE A 217 17.65 4.16 -12.98
CA PHE A 217 19.10 3.91 -12.96
C PHE A 217 19.59 2.88 -13.99
N GLY A 218 18.72 1.96 -14.42
CA GLY A 218 19.02 0.97 -15.46
C GLY A 218 19.83 -0.23 -14.99
N ASP A 219 20.04 -0.37 -13.69
CA ASP A 219 20.72 -1.49 -13.03
C ASP A 219 19.84 -2.75 -12.91
N ILE A 220 18.54 -2.57 -12.70
CA ILE A 220 17.53 -3.63 -12.80
C ILE A 220 16.58 -3.28 -13.95
N VAL A 221 16.35 -4.24 -14.86
CA VAL A 221 15.50 -4.06 -16.04
C VAL A 221 14.53 -5.24 -16.21
N PRO A 222 13.33 -5.01 -16.77
CA PRO A 222 12.39 -6.08 -17.09
C PRO A 222 12.84 -6.81 -18.36
N LEU A 223 12.95 -8.13 -18.28
CA LEU A 223 13.44 -8.96 -19.38
C LEU A 223 12.28 -9.55 -20.18
N THR A 224 11.21 -9.96 -19.50
CA THR A 224 10.08 -10.67 -20.11
C THR A 224 8.99 -9.71 -20.58
N VAL A 225 8.17 -10.15 -21.54
CA VAL A 225 7.06 -9.34 -22.08
C VAL A 225 6.07 -8.97 -20.98
N ALA A 226 5.73 -9.90 -20.10
CA ALA A 226 4.85 -9.65 -18.97
C ALA A 226 5.44 -8.60 -18.00
N ALA A 227 6.73 -8.70 -17.66
CA ALA A 227 7.40 -7.74 -16.80
C ALA A 227 7.41 -6.34 -17.43
N LYS A 228 7.72 -6.25 -18.73
CA LYS A 228 7.71 -4.98 -19.47
C LYS A 228 6.33 -4.31 -19.46
N MET A 229 5.26 -5.08 -19.61
CA MET A 229 3.89 -4.56 -19.54
C MET A 229 3.55 -4.03 -18.14
N VAL A 230 3.92 -4.76 -17.08
CA VAL A 230 3.70 -4.31 -15.69
C VAL A 230 4.48 -3.02 -15.41
N VAL A 231 5.76 -2.96 -15.79
CA VAL A 231 6.61 -1.78 -15.60
C VAL A 231 6.08 -0.58 -16.39
N ALA A 232 5.60 -0.76 -17.62
CA ALA A 232 4.97 0.31 -18.39
C ALA A 232 3.73 0.88 -17.69
N LEU A 233 2.87 0.02 -17.14
CA LEU A 233 1.71 0.44 -16.35
C LEU A 233 2.11 1.14 -15.05
N GLN A 234 3.19 0.67 -14.41
CA GLN A 234 3.76 1.30 -13.21
C GLN A 234 4.28 2.70 -13.51
N CYS A 235 5.04 2.90 -14.60
CA CYS A 235 5.49 4.22 -15.05
C CYS A 235 4.32 5.18 -15.24
N LEU A 236 3.29 4.76 -15.98
CA LEU A 236 2.12 5.61 -16.25
C LEU A 236 1.37 5.98 -14.97
N THR A 237 1.17 5.00 -14.08
CA THR A 237 0.51 5.23 -12.78
C THR A 237 1.33 6.18 -11.92
N GLY A 238 2.65 5.97 -11.84
CA GLY A 238 3.57 6.81 -11.08
C GLY A 238 3.57 8.26 -11.54
N TYR A 239 3.61 8.49 -12.85
CA TYR A 239 3.58 9.84 -13.41
C TYR A 239 2.31 10.62 -13.01
N ILE A 240 1.14 9.98 -13.16
CA ILE A 240 -0.15 10.58 -12.76
C ILE A 240 -0.16 10.88 -11.25
N MET A 241 0.29 9.93 -10.43
CA MET A 241 0.29 10.09 -8.98
C MET A 241 1.26 11.18 -8.50
N PHE A 242 2.45 11.27 -9.10
CA PHE A 242 3.46 12.26 -8.75
C PHE A 242 3.00 13.68 -9.09
N ALA A 243 2.42 13.88 -10.29
CA ALA A 243 1.84 15.16 -10.69
C ALA A 243 0.75 15.63 -9.72
N LEU A 244 -0.10 14.71 -9.26
CA LEU A 244 -1.16 15.01 -8.28
C LEU A 244 -0.62 15.34 -6.89
N MET A 245 0.44 14.65 -6.46
CA MET A 245 1.13 14.93 -5.19
C MET A 245 1.62 16.37 -5.16
N ILE A 246 2.29 16.80 -6.22
CA ILE A 246 2.78 18.18 -6.35
C ILE A 246 1.60 19.16 -6.38
N GLY A 247 0.58 18.90 -7.21
CA GLY A 247 -0.57 19.80 -7.35
C GLY A 247 -1.33 20.02 -6.03
N ILE A 248 -1.53 18.95 -5.26
CA ILE A 248 -2.23 19.00 -3.96
C ILE A 248 -1.36 19.69 -2.90
N LEU A 249 -0.06 19.40 -2.87
CA LEU A 249 0.86 20.04 -1.93
C LEU A 249 0.94 21.55 -2.15
N MET A 250 1.03 21.99 -3.42
CA MET A 250 1.08 23.40 -3.78
C MET A 250 -0.19 24.14 -3.36
N ARG A 251 -1.38 23.55 -3.59
CA ARG A 251 -2.65 24.13 -3.12
C ARG A 251 -2.72 24.22 -1.60
N GLY A 252 -2.20 23.22 -0.88
CA GLY A 252 -2.12 23.22 0.58
C GLY A 252 -1.28 24.39 1.12
N ILE A 253 -0.12 24.66 0.50
CA ILE A 253 0.75 25.77 0.88
C ILE A 253 0.06 27.11 0.61
N VAL A 254 -0.46 27.33 -0.61
CA VAL A 254 -1.13 28.59 -1.00
C VAL A 254 -2.34 28.89 -0.12
N SER A 255 -3.18 27.89 0.18
CA SER A 255 -4.35 28.09 1.05
C SER A 255 -4.01 28.51 2.48
N SER A 256 -2.82 28.11 2.97
CA SER A 256 -2.35 28.47 4.31
C SER A 256 -1.98 29.96 4.38
N ASP A 257 -1.49 30.53 3.30
CA ASP A 257 -1.13 31.94 3.21
C ASP A 257 -2.38 32.82 3.04
N GLU A 258 -3.32 32.42 2.18
CA GLU A 258 -4.61 33.13 2.04
C GLU A 258 -5.41 33.17 3.35
N THR A 259 -5.35 32.11 4.16
CA THR A 259 -6.06 32.06 5.45
C THR A 259 -5.46 33.03 6.48
N LYS A 260 -4.15 33.25 6.44
CA LYS A 260 -3.47 34.24 7.30
C LYS A 260 -3.87 35.66 6.91
N ASP A 261 -3.82 35.98 5.62
CA ASP A 261 -4.19 37.31 5.13
C ASP A 261 -5.68 37.60 5.36
N ASN A 262 -6.56 36.64 5.06
CA ASN A 262 -8.00 36.80 5.29
C ASN A 262 -8.36 36.99 6.76
N ASN A 263 -7.66 36.33 7.71
CA ASN A 263 -7.90 36.57 9.14
C ASN A 263 -7.45 37.97 9.57
N VAL A 264 -6.37 38.51 9.00
CA VAL A 264 -5.92 39.88 9.25
C VAL A 264 -6.91 40.90 8.69
N THR A 265 -7.44 40.70 7.48
CA THR A 265 -8.45 41.61 6.89
C THR A 265 -9.84 41.44 7.49
N THR A 266 -10.26 40.24 7.90
CA THR A 266 -11.56 40.02 8.54
C THR A 266 -11.59 40.61 9.95
N ASN A 267 -10.48 40.55 10.68
CA ASN A 267 -10.34 41.27 11.96
C ASN A 267 -10.48 42.80 11.78
N LYS A 268 -10.13 43.32 10.58
CA LYS A 268 -10.33 44.74 10.23
C LYS A 268 -11.74 45.05 9.71
N ASN A 269 -12.41 44.15 8.99
CA ASN A 269 -13.63 44.46 8.22
C ASN A 269 -14.89 43.62 8.55
N GLY A 270 -14.86 42.71 9.52
CA GLY A 270 -16.05 42.06 10.10
C GLY A 270 -16.92 41.16 9.19
N ARG A 271 -16.59 40.96 7.91
CA ARG A 271 -17.37 40.12 6.97
C ARG A 271 -16.69 38.78 6.67
N LYS A 272 -17.34 37.66 7.02
CA LYS A 272 -16.89 36.30 6.70
C LYS A 272 -17.37 35.87 5.31
N LYS A 273 -16.45 35.45 4.43
CA LYS A 273 -16.75 34.80 3.14
C LYS A 273 -16.88 33.29 3.36
N ALA A 274 -17.96 32.67 2.86
CA ALA A 274 -18.18 31.22 3.02
C ALA A 274 -17.34 30.43 1.99
N GLN A 275 -16.34 29.68 2.45
CA GLN A 275 -15.57 28.72 1.64
C GLN A 275 -16.20 27.32 1.74
N LYS A 276 -16.32 26.60 0.61
CA LYS A 276 -16.80 25.21 0.57
C LYS A 276 -15.63 24.24 0.76
N LEU A 277 -15.82 23.26 1.65
CA LEU A 277 -14.88 22.15 1.88
C LEU A 277 -15.08 21.06 0.81
N CYS A 278 -13.99 20.47 0.32
CA CYS A 278 -14.03 19.14 -0.28
C CYS A 278 -14.20 18.08 0.85
#